data_AF-A0A6P8PS07-F1
#
_entry.id   AF-A0A6P8PS07-F1
#
_cell.length_a   1.000
_cell.length_b   1.000
_cell.length_c   1.000
_cell.angle_alpha   90.00
_cell.angle_beta   90.00
_cell.angle_gamma   90.00
#
_symmetry.space_group_name_H-M   'P 1'
#
loop_
_entity.id
_entity.type
_entity.pdbx_description
1 polymer ?
#
loop_
_entity_poly.entity_id
_entity_poly.type
_entity_poly.pdbx_seq_one_letter_code
_entity_poly.pdbx_strand_id
1 'polypeptide(L)'
;MMAAYNGGTSAAATGHHHHHHHHLPHLPPPHLHHHHHPQHHLHPGSAAAVHPVQQHASSAAAAAAAAAAAMLNPGQQQPYFPSPAPGQAPGPAAAAPAQVQAAAAAAVKAHHHQHAHHPQQLDIEPDRPIGYGAFGVVWSVTDPRDGKRVALKKMPNVFQNLVSCKRVFRELKMLCFFKHDNVLSALDILQPPHIDYFEEIYVVTELMQSDLHKIIVSPQPLSSDHVKVFLYQILRGLKYLHSAGILHRDIKPGNLLVNSNCVLKICDFGLARVEEPDESRHMTQEVVTQYYRAPEILMGSRHYSNAIDIWSVGCIFAELLGRRILFQAQSPIQQLDLITDLLGTPSLEAMRTACEGAKAHILRGPHKQPSLPVLYTLSSQATHEAVHLLCRMLVFDPLKRITAKDALAHPYLDEGRLRYHTCMCKCCFSTSTGRVYTSDFEPITNPKFDDTFEKNLSSVRQVKEIIHQFILEQQKGNRVPLCINPQSAAFKSFISSTVAQPSEMPPSPLVWE
;
A
#
# COMPACT_ATOMS: atom_id res chain seq x y z
N MET A 1 -21.64 -41.16 40.30
CA MET A 1 -22.02 -41.36 41.72
C MET A 1 -21.95 -40.02 42.45
N MET A 2 -22.74 -39.86 43.51
CA MET A 2 -22.76 -38.86 44.60
C MET A 2 -21.49 -37.99 44.83
N ALA A 3 -21.52 -36.81 45.46
CA ALA A 3 -22.55 -35.83 45.88
C ALA A 3 -21.74 -34.58 46.38
N ALA A 4 -22.06 -33.32 46.04
CA ALA A 4 -23.01 -32.42 46.72
C ALA A 4 -22.91 -32.36 48.26
N TYR A 5 -22.43 -31.22 48.81
CA TYR A 5 -23.05 -30.35 49.86
C TYR A 5 -21.98 -29.45 50.54
N ASN A 6 -22.28 -28.37 51.29
CA ASN A 6 -23.14 -27.18 51.07
C ASN A 6 -22.95 -26.18 52.25
N GLY A 7 -23.18 -24.88 52.05
CA GLY A 7 -23.40 -23.87 53.11
C GLY A 7 -22.17 -23.39 53.93
N GLY A 8 -22.16 -22.20 54.54
CA GLY A 8 -23.17 -21.11 54.47
C GLY A 8 -23.11 -20.17 55.70
N THR A 9 -23.62 -18.93 55.54
CA THR A 9 -23.81 -17.88 56.59
C THR A 9 -22.52 -17.29 57.21
N SER A 10 -22.47 -16.09 57.80
CA SER A 10 -23.47 -15.03 58.07
C SER A 10 -22.83 -13.62 58.01
N ALA A 11 -23.63 -12.55 58.10
CA ALA A 11 -23.19 -11.15 57.99
C ALA A 11 -23.36 -10.33 59.29
N ALA A 12 -22.46 -9.34 59.50
CA ALA A 12 -22.66 -8.05 60.20
C ALA A 12 -21.38 -7.21 59.98
N ALA A 13 -21.34 -6.00 59.39
CA ALA A 13 -22.16 -4.79 59.53
C ALA A 13 -21.81 -3.90 60.75
N THR A 14 -20.75 -3.09 60.62
CA THR A 14 -20.66 -1.72 61.17
C THR A 14 -19.70 -0.90 60.31
N GLY A 15 -20.13 0.25 59.79
CA GLY A 15 -19.28 1.14 59.00
C GLY A 15 -18.65 2.26 59.82
N HIS A 16 -17.60 2.88 59.29
CA HIS A 16 -17.15 4.22 59.64
C HIS A 16 -16.65 4.95 58.39
N HIS A 17 -17.16 6.16 58.16
CA HIS A 17 -16.60 7.08 57.17
C HIS A 17 -15.22 7.57 57.62
N HIS A 18 -14.28 7.71 56.69
CA HIS A 18 -13.37 8.86 56.67
C HIS A 18 -13.00 9.20 55.21
N HIS A 19 -13.28 10.44 54.81
CA HIS A 19 -12.76 11.01 53.57
C HIS A 19 -11.30 11.44 53.79
N HIS A 20 -10.41 11.07 52.86
CA HIS A 20 -9.18 11.82 52.65
C HIS A 20 -9.03 12.23 51.20
N HIS A 21 -9.04 13.55 50.99
CA HIS A 21 -8.62 14.21 49.77
C HIS A 21 -7.13 13.95 49.53
N HIS A 22 -6.76 13.50 48.33
CA HIS A 22 -5.40 13.70 47.85
C HIS A 22 -5.34 15.01 47.06
N HIS A 23 -4.69 16.00 47.65
CA HIS A 23 -4.36 17.27 46.99
C HIS A 23 -3.24 17.08 45.96
N LEU A 24 -3.47 17.59 44.76
CA LEU A 24 -2.41 17.92 43.79
C LEU A 24 -1.64 19.17 44.26
N PRO A 25 -0.30 19.20 44.20
CA PRO A 25 0.45 20.44 44.33
C PRO A 25 0.54 21.17 42.97
N HIS A 26 -0.09 22.34 42.88
CA HIS A 26 0.19 23.31 41.83
C HIS A 26 1.54 24.01 42.10
N LEU A 27 2.32 24.26 41.04
CA LEU A 27 3.47 25.17 41.05
C LEU A 27 3.14 26.47 40.28
N PRO A 28 3.46 27.66 40.81
CA PRO A 28 3.17 28.94 40.16
C PRO A 28 4.34 29.48 39.29
N PRO A 29 4.05 30.27 38.25
CA PRO A 29 4.99 31.21 37.61
C PRO A 29 4.78 32.64 38.17
N PRO A 30 5.40 33.73 37.65
CA PRO A 30 6.65 33.87 36.86
C PRO A 30 7.64 34.87 37.51
N HIS A 31 8.85 35.05 36.93
CA HIS A 31 9.57 36.33 37.04
C HIS A 31 10.29 36.73 35.74
N LEU A 32 10.06 37.97 35.31
CA LEU A 32 10.72 38.66 34.21
C LEU A 32 11.88 39.50 34.75
N HIS A 33 13.03 39.51 34.06
CA HIS A 33 14.02 40.57 34.21
C HIS A 33 14.32 41.24 32.86
N HIS A 34 14.00 42.53 32.77
CA HIS A 34 14.55 43.42 31.76
C HIS A 34 16.01 43.75 32.10
N HIS A 35 16.86 43.87 31.08
CA HIS A 35 17.99 44.80 31.11
C HIS A 35 18.18 45.49 29.76
N HIS A 36 18.29 46.82 29.81
CA HIS A 36 18.53 47.70 28.67
C HIS A 36 20.04 47.91 28.44
N HIS A 37 20.47 47.82 27.18
CA HIS A 37 21.43 48.72 26.49
C HIS A 37 22.87 48.95 27.07
N PRO A 38 23.88 49.39 26.26
CA PRO A 38 23.80 50.46 25.26
C PRO A 38 24.44 50.19 23.89
N GLN A 39 24.40 51.24 23.07
CA GLN A 39 24.83 51.33 21.67
C GLN A 39 26.35 51.45 21.53
N HIS A 40 26.87 51.20 20.32
CA HIS A 40 27.96 52.03 19.77
C HIS A 40 27.74 52.28 18.28
N HIS A 41 28.00 53.52 17.86
CA HIS A 41 27.85 54.01 16.49
C HIS A 41 28.91 53.45 15.54
N LEU A 42 28.60 53.40 14.23
CA LEU A 42 29.39 54.07 13.19
C LEU A 42 28.64 54.11 11.83
N HIS A 43 28.59 55.32 11.25
CA HIS A 43 28.18 55.71 9.89
C HIS A 43 29.26 56.71 9.42
N PRO A 44 29.30 57.21 8.15
CA PRO A 44 28.51 56.86 6.96
C PRO A 44 29.40 56.62 5.70
N GLY A 45 28.78 56.48 4.51
CA GLY A 45 29.50 56.53 3.22
C GLY A 45 28.62 56.32 1.98
N SER A 46 28.19 57.41 1.34
CA SER A 46 27.68 57.41 -0.06
C SER A 46 28.88 57.38 -1.04
N ALA A 47 28.78 57.21 -2.37
CA ALA A 47 27.66 57.16 -3.35
C ALA A 47 28.03 56.11 -4.45
N ALA A 48 27.48 55.99 -5.66
CA ALA A 48 26.54 56.80 -6.46
C ALA A 48 25.75 55.90 -7.45
N ALA A 49 25.08 56.48 -8.45
CA ALA A 49 24.31 55.79 -9.50
C ALA A 49 25.00 55.83 -10.88
N VAL A 50 24.69 54.86 -11.76
CA VAL A 50 24.81 54.97 -13.23
C VAL A 50 23.59 54.31 -13.89
N HIS A 51 23.15 54.88 -15.01
CA HIS A 51 21.89 54.61 -15.73
C HIS A 51 21.89 53.31 -16.59
N PRO A 52 20.72 52.87 -17.08
CA PRO A 52 20.55 51.57 -17.75
C PRO A 52 20.88 51.60 -19.25
N VAL A 53 21.10 50.42 -19.82
CA VAL A 53 21.19 50.20 -21.26
C VAL A 53 20.09 49.22 -21.69
N GLN A 54 19.21 49.68 -22.58
CA GLN A 54 18.25 48.83 -23.30
C GLN A 54 18.99 47.90 -24.26
N GLN A 55 18.44 46.71 -24.56
CA GLN A 55 18.43 46.21 -25.95
C GLN A 55 17.34 45.15 -26.20
N HIS A 56 16.62 45.39 -27.30
CA HIS A 56 15.78 44.51 -28.12
C HIS A 56 14.95 43.38 -27.49
N ALA A 57 13.63 43.61 -27.49
CA ALA A 57 12.66 42.55 -27.74
C ALA A 57 12.71 42.13 -29.22
N SER A 58 12.61 40.81 -29.47
CA SER A 58 12.19 40.25 -30.76
C SER A 58 11.35 38.98 -30.53
N SER A 59 10.49 38.68 -31.50
CA SER A 59 9.32 37.81 -31.37
C SER A 59 9.59 36.31 -31.51
N ALA A 60 8.98 35.50 -30.65
CA ALA A 60 8.64 34.09 -30.95
C ALA A 60 7.50 33.56 -30.04
N ALA A 61 6.26 34.04 -30.26
CA ALA A 61 5.08 33.55 -29.55
C ALA A 61 4.12 32.83 -30.51
N ALA A 62 4.31 31.51 -30.72
CA ALA A 62 3.31 30.58 -31.27
C ALA A 62 3.83 29.13 -31.31
N ALA A 63 3.41 28.27 -30.36
CA ALA A 63 3.16 26.82 -30.53
C ALA A 63 2.84 26.16 -29.18
N ALA A 64 2.04 25.08 -29.21
CA ALA A 64 1.67 24.16 -28.12
C ALA A 64 0.38 24.44 -27.32
N ALA A 65 -0.75 24.63 -28.01
CA ALA A 65 -2.09 24.56 -27.40
C ALA A 65 -3.18 24.03 -28.35
N ALA A 66 -3.06 22.79 -28.87
CA ALA A 66 -4.13 22.10 -29.61
C ALA A 66 -3.84 20.59 -29.80
N ALA A 67 -4.32 19.72 -28.90
CA ALA A 67 -4.43 18.27 -29.14
C ALA A 67 -5.25 17.53 -28.05
N ALA A 68 -6.59 17.63 -28.05
CA ALA A 68 -7.51 16.65 -27.41
C ALA A 68 -9.01 17.04 -27.58
N ALA A 69 -9.49 17.27 -28.81
CA ALA A 69 -10.92 17.36 -29.09
C ALA A 69 -11.22 16.98 -30.55
N ALA A 70 -12.45 16.51 -30.80
CA ALA A 70 -13.01 16.14 -32.10
C ALA A 70 -12.47 14.87 -32.79
N MET A 71 -13.06 13.72 -32.43
CA MET A 71 -13.53 12.72 -33.40
C MET A 71 -14.93 12.24 -32.97
N LEU A 72 -15.94 13.06 -33.30
CA LEU A 72 -17.36 12.66 -33.26
C LEU A 72 -17.88 12.69 -34.69
N ASN A 73 -18.40 11.55 -35.15
CA ASN A 73 -18.96 11.40 -36.49
C ASN A 73 -20.50 11.44 -36.39
N PRO A 74 -21.21 12.35 -37.10
CA PRO A 74 -22.66 12.49 -36.96
C PRO A 74 -23.44 11.65 -37.97
N GLY A 75 -24.57 11.10 -37.53
CA GLY A 75 -25.68 10.69 -38.40
C GLY A 75 -26.18 9.26 -38.23
N GLN A 76 -27.29 9.09 -37.51
CA GLN A 76 -28.59 8.76 -38.13
C GLN A 76 -29.73 8.69 -37.08
N GLN A 77 -30.74 9.54 -37.27
CA GLN A 77 -32.18 9.36 -37.04
C GLN A 77 -32.69 8.65 -35.76
N GLN A 78 -33.33 9.44 -34.88
CA GLN A 78 -34.38 8.95 -33.96
C GLN A 78 -35.67 8.59 -34.71
N PRO A 79 -36.58 7.85 -34.06
CA PRO A 79 -37.92 8.41 -33.90
C PRO A 79 -38.41 8.55 -32.44
N TYR A 80 -39.32 9.49 -32.32
CA TYR A 80 -39.80 10.28 -31.18
C TYR A 80 -40.93 9.63 -30.34
N PHE A 81 -41.19 10.20 -29.15
CA PHE A 81 -42.43 10.17 -28.34
C PHE A 81 -42.85 8.92 -27.52
N PRO A 82 -43.69 9.08 -26.45
CA PRO A 82 -43.77 10.20 -25.50
C PRO A 82 -43.91 9.76 -24.01
N SER A 83 -43.76 10.69 -23.07
CA SER A 83 -44.16 10.51 -21.65
C SER A 83 -45.58 11.04 -21.39
N PRO A 84 -46.34 10.45 -20.44
CA PRO A 84 -47.50 11.09 -19.83
C PRO A 84 -47.20 11.73 -18.46
N ALA A 85 -48.00 12.73 -18.09
CA ALA A 85 -47.90 13.55 -16.88
C ALA A 85 -48.69 12.94 -15.67
N PRO A 86 -48.57 13.47 -14.44
CA PRO A 86 -49.07 12.81 -13.23
C PRO A 86 -50.52 13.16 -12.86
N GLY A 87 -51.21 12.27 -12.12
CA GLY A 87 -52.57 12.48 -11.63
C GLY A 87 -52.97 11.63 -10.43
N GLN A 88 -53.10 12.29 -9.27
CA GLN A 88 -54.07 12.12 -8.17
C GLN A 88 -54.50 10.70 -7.67
N ALA A 89 -54.38 10.50 -6.34
CA ALA A 89 -55.15 9.51 -5.56
C ALA A 89 -56.51 10.11 -5.11
N PRO A 90 -57.50 9.31 -4.66
CA PRO A 90 -57.57 8.97 -3.22
C PRO A 90 -58.27 7.64 -2.84
N GLY A 91 -58.10 7.21 -1.58
CA GLY A 91 -59.17 6.58 -0.79
C GLY A 91 -59.08 5.06 -0.49
N PRO A 92 -59.68 4.55 0.62
CA PRO A 92 -59.07 3.43 1.37
C PRO A 92 -60.01 2.24 1.76
N ALA A 93 -59.41 1.05 1.94
CA ALA A 93 -59.82 -0.09 2.81
C ALA A 93 -58.97 -1.34 2.43
N ALA A 94 -58.80 -2.42 3.21
CA ALA A 94 -58.69 -2.66 4.66
C ALA A 94 -58.23 -4.15 4.86
N ALA A 95 -57.69 -4.49 6.04
CA ALA A 95 -57.52 -5.87 6.60
C ALA A 95 -56.43 -6.86 6.06
N ALA A 96 -55.26 -6.82 6.71
CA ALA A 96 -54.62 -7.95 7.45
C ALA A 96 -54.11 -9.23 6.68
N PRO A 97 -53.43 -10.22 7.33
CA PRO A 97 -51.96 -10.31 7.26
C PRO A 97 -51.35 -11.71 6.95
N ALA A 98 -50.16 -11.77 6.30
CA ALA A 98 -49.37 -13.02 6.22
C ALA A 98 -47.84 -12.84 5.97
N GLN A 99 -47.05 -13.54 6.78
CA GLN A 99 -45.80 -14.30 6.49
C GLN A 99 -44.74 -13.70 5.52
N VAL A 100 -43.53 -13.33 5.99
CA VAL A 100 -42.37 -14.18 6.36
C VAL A 100 -41.63 -14.84 5.16
N GLN A 101 -40.41 -14.34 4.90
CA GLN A 101 -39.21 -14.97 4.29
C GLN A 101 -39.38 -16.05 3.19
N ALA A 102 -38.98 -15.72 1.95
CA ALA A 102 -38.15 -16.60 1.09
C ALA A 102 -37.71 -15.90 -0.22
N ALA A 103 -36.39 -15.86 -0.48
CA ALA A 103 -35.82 -15.63 -1.83
C ALA A 103 -34.36 -16.12 -1.91
N ALA A 104 -34.12 -17.36 -1.46
CA ALA A 104 -32.90 -18.11 -1.74
C ALA A 104 -33.29 -19.52 -2.19
N ALA A 105 -32.49 -20.11 -3.09
CA ALA A 105 -32.69 -21.40 -3.74
C ALA A 105 -33.87 -21.50 -4.75
N ALA A 106 -33.53 -21.42 -6.03
CA ALA A 106 -34.23 -22.12 -7.11
C ALA A 106 -33.17 -22.69 -8.06
N ALA A 107 -33.02 -24.02 -8.06
CA ALA A 107 -32.09 -24.73 -8.92
C ALA A 107 -32.83 -25.81 -9.72
N VAL A 108 -32.21 -26.27 -10.80
CA VAL A 108 -32.55 -27.47 -11.59
C VAL A 108 -33.87 -27.40 -12.40
N LYS A 109 -33.70 -27.28 -13.72
CA LYS A 109 -34.51 -28.05 -14.69
C LYS A 109 -33.55 -28.89 -15.53
N ALA A 110 -33.64 -30.21 -15.40
CA ALA A 110 -32.86 -31.14 -16.20
C ALA A 110 -33.57 -31.43 -17.53
N HIS A 111 -32.86 -31.32 -18.64
CA HIS A 111 -33.28 -31.92 -19.92
C HIS A 111 -32.23 -32.96 -20.34
N HIS A 112 -32.66 -34.22 -20.43
CA HIS A 112 -31.89 -35.30 -21.03
C HIS A 112 -31.76 -35.09 -22.54
N HIS A 113 -30.54 -34.98 -23.06
CA HIS A 113 -30.22 -35.28 -24.46
C HIS A 113 -28.91 -36.10 -24.52
N GLN A 114 -28.80 -36.97 -25.52
CA GLN A 114 -27.91 -38.13 -25.51
C GLN A 114 -26.43 -37.79 -25.75
N HIS A 115 -25.55 -38.62 -25.19
CA HIS A 115 -24.09 -38.48 -25.32
C HIS A 115 -23.61 -38.67 -26.77
N ALA A 116 -22.95 -37.64 -27.30
CA ALA A 116 -21.84 -37.82 -28.24
C ALA A 116 -20.54 -37.57 -27.48
N HIS A 117 -19.62 -38.55 -27.47
CA HIS A 117 -18.29 -38.36 -26.90
C HIS A 117 -17.45 -37.46 -27.81
N HIS A 118 -17.56 -36.14 -27.62
CA HIS A 118 -16.41 -35.27 -27.85
C HIS A 118 -15.41 -35.48 -26.69
N PRO A 119 -14.10 -35.57 -26.96
CA PRO A 119 -13.13 -35.38 -25.89
C PRO A 119 -13.39 -34.00 -25.30
N GLN A 120 -13.51 -33.90 -23.97
CA GLN A 120 -13.51 -32.60 -23.31
C GLN A 120 -12.16 -31.96 -23.57
N GLN A 121 -12.13 -31.08 -24.56
CA GLN A 121 -11.07 -30.11 -24.73
C GLN A 121 -11.08 -29.33 -23.42
N LEU A 122 -10.05 -29.54 -22.59
CA LEU A 122 -9.82 -28.66 -21.46
C LEU A 122 -9.71 -27.26 -22.06
N ASP A 123 -10.62 -26.36 -21.66
CA ASP A 123 -10.55 -24.95 -22.03
C ASP A 123 -9.33 -24.33 -21.33
N ILE A 124 -8.16 -24.61 -21.88
CA ILE A 124 -6.89 -24.06 -21.43
C ILE A 124 -6.95 -22.57 -21.77
N GLU A 125 -7.24 -21.74 -20.76
CA GLU A 125 -7.09 -20.30 -20.88
C GLU A 125 -5.71 -20.00 -21.50
N PRO A 126 -5.63 -19.21 -22.58
CA PRO A 126 -4.36 -18.89 -23.19
C PRO A 126 -3.47 -18.12 -22.21
N ASP A 127 -2.17 -18.31 -22.34
CA ASP A 127 -1.18 -17.53 -21.62
C ASP A 127 -1.26 -16.07 -22.06
N ARG A 128 -1.34 -15.16 -21.09
CA ARG A 128 -1.59 -13.73 -21.35
C ARG A 128 -0.86 -12.81 -20.38
N PRO A 129 -0.39 -11.63 -20.82
CA PRO A 129 0.10 -10.60 -19.91
C PRO A 129 -1.05 -10.11 -19.01
N ILE A 130 -0.76 -9.89 -17.73
CA ILE A 130 -1.70 -9.41 -16.71
C ILE A 130 -1.23 -8.14 -15.98
N GLY A 131 0.07 -7.81 -16.07
CA GLY A 131 0.63 -6.62 -15.47
C GLY A 131 1.89 -6.15 -16.18
N TYR A 132 1.98 -4.83 -16.37
CA TYR A 132 3.17 -4.13 -16.83
C TYR A 132 3.58 -3.16 -15.72
N GLY A 133 4.85 -3.20 -15.30
CA GLY A 133 5.36 -2.32 -14.25
C GLY A 133 6.87 -2.17 -14.35
N ALA A 134 7.44 -1.21 -13.60
CA ALA A 134 8.85 -0.81 -13.71
C ALA A 134 9.88 -1.95 -13.59
N PHE A 135 9.50 -3.11 -13.04
CA PHE A 135 10.37 -4.26 -12.80
C PHE A 135 10.05 -5.48 -13.67
N GLY A 136 9.25 -5.32 -14.73
CA GLY A 136 8.99 -6.35 -15.73
C GLY A 136 7.53 -6.51 -16.14
N VAL A 137 7.29 -7.54 -16.94
CA VAL A 137 5.96 -7.98 -17.35
C VAL A 137 5.61 -9.26 -16.62
N VAL A 138 4.37 -9.32 -16.10
CA VAL A 138 3.81 -10.48 -15.41
C VAL A 138 2.80 -11.14 -16.33
N TRP A 139 2.93 -12.45 -16.52
CA TRP A 139 2.04 -13.25 -17.34
C TRP A 139 1.25 -14.24 -16.49
N SER A 140 -0.04 -14.40 -16.79
CA SER A 140 -0.82 -15.54 -16.33
C SER A 140 -0.48 -16.73 -17.24
N VAL A 141 0.08 -17.78 -16.66
CA VAL A 141 0.51 -19.00 -17.37
C VAL A 141 0.01 -20.26 -16.65
N THR A 142 0.02 -21.38 -17.34
CA THR A 142 -0.31 -22.70 -16.76
C THR A 142 0.96 -23.45 -16.36
N ASP A 143 1.09 -23.83 -15.08
CA ASP A 143 2.18 -24.71 -14.62
C ASP A 143 1.98 -26.12 -15.22
N PRO A 144 2.91 -26.62 -16.06
CA PRO A 144 2.70 -27.88 -16.77
C PRO A 144 2.76 -29.12 -15.87
N ARG A 145 3.13 -28.96 -14.59
CA ARG A 145 3.29 -30.08 -13.64
C ARG A 145 1.98 -30.48 -12.96
N ASP A 146 1.12 -29.49 -12.69
CA ASP A 146 -0.15 -29.67 -11.98
C ASP A 146 -1.35 -29.00 -12.65
N GLY A 147 -1.14 -28.34 -13.79
CA GLY A 147 -2.20 -27.65 -14.56
C GLY A 147 -2.69 -26.35 -13.92
N LYS A 148 -2.06 -25.87 -12.85
CA LYS A 148 -2.52 -24.70 -12.10
C LYS A 148 -2.15 -23.40 -12.82
N ARG A 149 -3.08 -22.44 -12.85
CA ARG A 149 -2.79 -21.07 -13.29
C ARG A 149 -1.93 -20.33 -12.24
N VAL A 150 -0.82 -19.77 -12.69
CA VAL A 150 0.20 -19.09 -11.89
C VAL A 150 0.62 -17.77 -12.56
N ALA A 151 1.27 -16.88 -11.81
CA ALA A 151 1.85 -15.66 -12.34
C ALA A 151 3.35 -15.85 -12.58
N LEU A 152 3.82 -15.62 -13.81
CA LEU A 152 5.23 -15.65 -14.19
C LEU A 152 5.74 -14.21 -14.34
N LYS A 153 6.56 -13.75 -13.39
CA LYS A 153 7.23 -12.44 -13.45
C LYS A 153 8.58 -12.60 -14.15
N LYS A 154 8.76 -11.91 -15.28
CA LYS A 154 10.07 -11.67 -15.92
C LYS A 154 10.79 -10.55 -15.19
N MET A 155 12.02 -10.79 -14.74
CA MET A 155 12.96 -9.79 -14.22
C MET A 155 14.07 -9.58 -15.27
N PRO A 156 13.96 -8.57 -16.14
CA PRO A 156 14.95 -8.30 -17.19
C PRO A 156 16.16 -7.54 -16.63
N ASN A 157 17.22 -7.41 -17.42
CA ASN A 157 18.33 -6.45 -17.20
C ASN A 157 19.09 -6.62 -15.86
N VAL A 158 19.06 -7.83 -15.30
CA VAL A 158 19.64 -8.14 -13.98
C VAL A 158 21.14 -7.86 -13.95
N PHE A 159 21.85 -8.27 -15.00
CA PHE A 159 23.32 -8.29 -15.06
C PHE A 159 23.95 -7.08 -15.76
N GLN A 160 23.19 -6.00 -15.98
CA GLN A 160 23.75 -4.79 -16.62
C GLN A 160 24.77 -4.04 -15.76
N ASN A 161 24.55 -3.98 -14.44
CA ASN A 161 25.45 -3.32 -13.50
C ASN A 161 25.25 -3.86 -12.07
N LEU A 162 26.25 -3.63 -11.21
CA LEU A 162 26.25 -4.18 -9.85
C LEU A 162 25.08 -3.70 -8.98
N VAL A 163 24.56 -2.48 -9.20
CA VAL A 163 23.42 -1.94 -8.43
C VAL A 163 22.13 -2.69 -8.80
N SER A 164 21.89 -2.91 -10.10
CA SER A 164 20.79 -3.75 -10.61
C SER A 164 20.89 -5.18 -10.06
N CYS A 165 22.07 -5.79 -10.16
CA CYS A 165 22.36 -7.12 -9.62
C CYS A 165 21.98 -7.26 -8.13
N LYS A 166 22.45 -6.33 -7.27
CA LYS A 166 22.15 -6.36 -5.83
C LYS A 166 20.66 -6.15 -5.55
N ARG A 167 20.02 -5.21 -6.25
CA ARG A 167 18.57 -4.92 -6.11
C ARG A 167 17.72 -6.15 -6.42
N VAL A 168 17.93 -6.76 -7.59
CA VAL A 168 17.16 -7.93 -8.03
C VAL A 168 17.44 -9.14 -7.14
N PHE A 169 18.70 -9.35 -6.71
CA PHE A 169 19.01 -10.46 -5.81
C PHE A 169 18.37 -10.31 -4.43
N ARG A 170 18.32 -9.08 -3.88
CA ARG A 170 17.58 -8.80 -2.65
C ARG A 170 16.09 -9.09 -2.82
N GLU A 171 15.47 -8.62 -3.90
CA GLU A 171 14.05 -8.90 -4.19
C GLU A 171 13.78 -10.41 -4.28
N LEU A 172 14.64 -11.16 -4.98
CA LEU A 172 14.54 -12.61 -5.13
C LEU A 172 14.68 -13.33 -3.78
N LYS A 173 15.67 -12.97 -2.97
CA LYS A 173 15.88 -13.49 -1.62
C LYS A 173 14.67 -13.21 -0.72
N MET A 174 14.11 -12.00 -0.78
CA MET A 174 12.91 -11.60 -0.03
C MET A 174 11.67 -12.42 -0.43
N LEU A 175 11.40 -12.57 -1.73
CA LEU A 175 10.31 -13.41 -2.24
C LEU A 175 10.44 -14.88 -1.82
N CYS A 176 11.67 -15.40 -1.73
CA CYS A 176 11.91 -16.76 -1.22
C CYS A 176 11.76 -16.87 0.29
N PHE A 177 12.17 -15.84 1.04
CA PHE A 177 12.18 -15.81 2.51
C PHE A 177 10.79 -15.64 3.13
N PHE A 178 9.99 -14.67 2.67
CA PHE A 178 8.68 -14.41 3.29
C PHE A 178 7.71 -15.56 3.09
N LYS A 179 6.99 -15.94 4.17
CA LYS A 179 5.93 -16.96 4.18
C LYS A 179 4.72 -16.42 4.96
N HIS A 180 3.87 -15.64 4.30
CA HIS A 180 2.70 -15.02 4.92
C HIS A 180 1.53 -14.88 3.94
N ASP A 181 0.29 -15.03 4.42
CA ASP A 181 -0.90 -14.98 3.55
C ASP A 181 -1.17 -13.59 2.96
N ASN A 182 -0.61 -12.52 3.52
CA ASN A 182 -0.74 -11.15 2.98
C ASN A 182 0.56 -10.54 2.45
N VAL A 183 1.59 -11.37 2.24
CA VAL A 183 2.83 -10.99 1.56
C VAL A 183 2.98 -11.93 0.36
N LEU A 184 3.48 -11.44 -0.78
CA LEU A 184 3.73 -12.27 -1.95
C LEU A 184 5.01 -13.09 -1.73
N SER A 185 4.95 -14.39 -2.05
CA SER A 185 6.07 -15.33 -1.97
C SER A 185 6.32 -15.94 -3.34
N ALA A 186 7.58 -16.28 -3.63
CA ALA A 186 7.91 -17.17 -4.74
C ALA A 186 7.33 -18.58 -4.46
N LEU A 187 6.64 -19.13 -5.46
CA LEU A 187 6.28 -20.54 -5.53
C LEU A 187 7.38 -21.37 -6.19
N ASP A 188 8.10 -20.76 -7.14
CA ASP A 188 9.21 -21.38 -7.88
C ASP A 188 10.06 -20.30 -8.57
N ILE A 189 11.24 -20.69 -9.06
CA ILE A 189 12.08 -19.88 -9.96
C ILE A 189 12.50 -20.77 -11.12
N LEU A 190 12.35 -20.32 -12.36
CA LEU A 190 12.74 -21.15 -13.51
C LEU A 190 14.26 -21.33 -13.56
N GLN A 191 14.69 -22.54 -13.91
CA GLN A 191 16.11 -22.86 -14.08
C GLN A 191 16.64 -22.15 -15.32
N PRO A 192 17.74 -21.39 -15.23
CA PRO A 192 18.47 -20.94 -16.41
C PRO A 192 19.11 -22.16 -17.11
N PRO A 193 19.05 -22.28 -18.45
CA PRO A 193 19.53 -23.47 -19.16
C PRO A 193 21.05 -23.62 -19.11
N HIS A 194 21.79 -22.51 -19.08
CA HIS A 194 23.23 -22.48 -18.81
C HIS A 194 23.62 -21.10 -18.25
N ILE A 195 24.69 -21.03 -17.46
CA ILE A 195 25.16 -19.77 -16.88
C ILE A 195 25.56 -18.74 -17.93
N ASP A 196 26.13 -19.17 -19.06
CA ASP A 196 26.54 -18.25 -20.14
C ASP A 196 25.35 -17.53 -20.78
N TYR A 197 24.17 -18.17 -20.82
CA TYR A 197 22.92 -17.62 -21.35
C TYR A 197 21.98 -17.05 -20.28
N PHE A 198 22.44 -16.98 -19.02
CA PHE A 198 21.64 -16.50 -17.91
C PHE A 198 21.62 -14.96 -17.85
N GLU A 199 20.70 -14.34 -18.59
CA GLU A 199 20.56 -12.87 -18.66
C GLU A 199 19.35 -12.32 -17.86
N GLU A 200 18.37 -13.18 -17.58
CA GLU A 200 17.06 -12.79 -17.04
C GLU A 200 16.59 -13.81 -16.00
N ILE A 201 15.84 -13.36 -14.99
CA ILE A 201 15.29 -14.23 -13.94
C ILE A 201 13.77 -14.33 -14.12
N TYR A 202 13.23 -15.51 -13.86
CA TYR A 202 11.83 -15.83 -14.06
C TYR A 202 11.23 -16.44 -12.81
N VAL A 203 10.40 -15.67 -12.10
CA VAL A 203 9.84 -16.06 -10.80
C VAL A 203 8.37 -16.44 -10.97
N VAL A 204 8.02 -17.62 -10.48
CA VAL A 204 6.63 -18.10 -10.42
C VAL A 204 6.04 -17.72 -9.07
N THR A 205 4.89 -17.06 -9.09
CA THR A 205 4.11 -16.67 -7.91
C THR A 205 2.65 -17.11 -8.06
N GLU A 206 1.86 -16.99 -6.99
CA GLU A 206 0.43 -17.24 -7.09
C GLU A 206 -0.26 -16.18 -7.99
N LEU A 207 -1.22 -16.62 -8.80
CA LEU A 207 -1.95 -15.73 -9.68
C LEU A 207 -2.92 -14.84 -8.88
N MET A 208 -2.69 -13.53 -8.96
CA MET A 208 -3.58 -12.50 -8.44
C MET A 208 -4.22 -11.78 -9.64
N GLN A 209 -5.56 -11.73 -9.70
CA GLN A 209 -6.28 -11.21 -10.88
C GLN A 209 -6.20 -9.69 -11.04
N SER A 210 -5.96 -8.94 -9.96
CA SER A 210 -5.96 -7.48 -9.95
C SER A 210 -4.96 -6.92 -8.94
N ASP A 211 -4.88 -5.59 -8.90
CA ASP A 211 -4.27 -4.78 -7.86
C ASP A 211 -5.33 -3.85 -7.24
N LEU A 212 -5.04 -3.30 -6.07
CA LEU A 212 -5.98 -2.45 -5.33
C LEU A 212 -6.24 -1.11 -6.04
N HIS A 213 -5.30 -0.60 -6.84
CA HIS A 213 -5.50 0.61 -7.64
C HIS A 213 -6.67 0.40 -8.62
N LYS A 214 -6.64 -0.68 -9.41
CA LYS A 214 -7.74 -1.06 -10.31
C LYS A 214 -9.07 -1.21 -9.58
N ILE A 215 -9.08 -1.81 -8.38
CA ILE A 215 -10.30 -1.94 -7.57
C ILE A 215 -10.86 -0.56 -7.17
N ILE A 216 -10.00 0.34 -6.67
CA ILE A 216 -10.36 1.70 -6.24
C ILE A 216 -10.94 2.52 -7.40
N VAL A 217 -10.33 2.50 -8.59
CA VAL A 217 -10.81 3.29 -9.74
C VAL A 217 -11.96 2.61 -10.51
N SER A 218 -12.28 1.35 -10.21
CA SER A 218 -13.37 0.63 -10.87
C SER A 218 -14.76 1.12 -10.43
N PRO A 219 -15.78 1.01 -11.30
CA PRO A 219 -17.17 1.28 -10.94
C PRO A 219 -17.78 0.22 -10.00
N GLN A 220 -17.06 -0.85 -9.65
CA GLN A 220 -17.58 -1.86 -8.72
C GLN A 220 -17.75 -1.25 -7.32
N PRO A 221 -18.90 -1.42 -6.64
CA PRO A 221 -19.09 -0.92 -5.28
C PRO A 221 -18.08 -1.47 -4.27
N LEU A 222 -17.58 -0.61 -3.39
CA LEU A 222 -16.68 -0.97 -2.30
C LEU A 222 -17.44 -0.69 -1.00
N SER A 223 -17.87 -1.74 -0.31
CA SER A 223 -18.58 -1.63 0.96
C SER A 223 -17.61 -1.35 2.11
N SER A 224 -18.14 -0.92 3.26
CA SER A 224 -17.34 -0.75 4.48
C SER A 224 -16.63 -2.05 4.88
N ASP A 225 -17.27 -3.21 4.66
CA ASP A 225 -16.66 -4.52 4.83
C ASP A 225 -15.41 -4.71 3.97
N HIS A 226 -15.46 -4.35 2.68
CA HIS A 226 -14.30 -4.43 1.79
C HIS A 226 -13.17 -3.51 2.28
N VAL A 227 -13.48 -2.28 2.70
CA VAL A 227 -12.48 -1.33 3.23
C VAL A 227 -11.80 -1.90 4.48
N LYS A 228 -12.57 -2.39 5.46
CA LYS A 228 -12.07 -2.99 6.71
C LYS A 228 -11.20 -4.23 6.44
N VAL A 229 -11.64 -5.11 5.55
CA VAL A 229 -10.92 -6.34 5.18
C VAL A 229 -9.63 -6.05 4.41
N PHE A 230 -9.62 -5.09 3.49
CA PHE A 230 -8.38 -4.70 2.81
C PHE A 230 -7.40 -4.02 3.78
N LEU A 231 -7.85 -3.07 4.59
CA LEU A 231 -6.99 -2.39 5.56
C LEU A 231 -6.39 -3.36 6.58
N TYR A 232 -7.20 -4.28 7.11
CA TYR A 232 -6.74 -5.35 8.00
C TYR A 232 -5.63 -6.19 7.35
N GLN A 233 -5.82 -6.66 6.11
CA GLN A 233 -4.84 -7.48 5.41
C GLN A 233 -3.53 -6.73 5.10
N ILE A 234 -3.60 -5.44 4.74
CA ILE A 234 -2.42 -4.60 4.51
C ILE A 234 -1.61 -4.46 5.79
N LEU A 235 -2.25 -4.08 6.90
CA LEU A 235 -1.57 -3.90 8.19
C LEU A 235 -1.02 -5.23 8.73
N ARG A 236 -1.74 -6.34 8.55
CA ARG A 236 -1.28 -7.68 8.90
C ARG A 236 -0.03 -8.09 8.12
N GLY A 237 0.00 -7.79 6.81
CA GLY A 237 1.19 -7.97 5.97
C GLY A 237 2.37 -7.09 6.41
N LEU A 238 2.13 -5.82 6.75
CA LEU A 238 3.16 -4.92 7.25
C LEU A 238 3.69 -5.31 8.62
N LYS A 239 2.85 -5.73 9.58
CA LYS A 239 3.29 -6.25 10.89
C LYS A 239 4.30 -7.40 10.71
N TYR A 240 4.03 -8.30 9.78
CA TYR A 240 4.94 -9.39 9.42
C TYR A 240 6.27 -8.85 8.84
N LEU A 241 6.23 -7.96 7.84
CA LEU A 241 7.43 -7.37 7.23
C LEU A 241 8.27 -6.55 8.22
N HIS A 242 7.63 -5.72 9.05
CA HIS A 242 8.27 -4.91 10.08
C HIS A 242 8.91 -5.80 11.15
N SER A 243 8.28 -6.93 11.52
CA SER A 243 8.90 -7.91 12.42
C SER A 243 10.14 -8.59 11.82
N ALA A 244 10.19 -8.74 10.48
CA ALA A 244 11.36 -9.20 9.74
C ALA A 244 12.51 -8.17 9.73
N GLY A 245 12.29 -6.96 10.23
CA GLY A 245 13.20 -5.82 10.09
C GLY A 245 13.19 -5.21 8.70
N ILE A 246 12.11 -5.34 7.93
CA ILE A 246 12.03 -4.86 6.54
C ILE A 246 11.13 -3.62 6.42
N LEU A 247 11.68 -2.55 5.83
CA LEU A 247 10.94 -1.38 5.38
C LEU A 247 10.58 -1.59 3.90
N HIS A 248 9.31 -1.38 3.52
CA HIS A 248 8.89 -1.60 2.13
C HIS A 248 9.20 -0.39 1.23
N ARG A 249 8.99 0.84 1.74
CA ARG A 249 9.33 2.12 1.10
C ARG A 249 8.57 2.47 -0.20
N ASP A 250 7.62 1.65 -0.64
CA ASP A 250 6.80 1.86 -1.86
C ASP A 250 5.40 1.23 -1.72
N ILE A 251 4.80 1.39 -0.55
CA ILE A 251 3.41 0.95 -0.30
C ILE A 251 2.47 1.89 -1.05
N LYS A 252 1.75 1.34 -2.03
CA LYS A 252 0.77 2.04 -2.88
C LYS A 252 -0.25 1.04 -3.43
N PRO A 253 -1.45 1.45 -3.86
CA PRO A 253 -2.49 0.52 -4.30
C PRO A 253 -2.08 -0.40 -5.46
N GLY A 254 -1.16 0.03 -6.34
CA GLY A 254 -0.60 -0.82 -7.41
C GLY A 254 0.31 -1.96 -6.93
N ASN A 255 0.90 -1.84 -5.74
CA ASN A 255 1.78 -2.85 -5.11
C ASN A 255 1.01 -3.74 -4.11
N LEU A 256 -0.32 -3.64 -4.09
CA LEU A 256 -1.23 -4.42 -3.26
C LEU A 256 -2.10 -5.28 -4.18
N LEU A 257 -1.63 -6.49 -4.47
CA LEU A 257 -2.32 -7.44 -5.35
C LEU A 257 -3.59 -7.97 -4.69
N VAL A 258 -4.66 -8.14 -5.46
CA VAL A 258 -5.98 -8.60 -4.99
C VAL A 258 -6.49 -9.71 -5.88
N ASN A 259 -7.03 -10.78 -5.29
CA ASN A 259 -7.67 -11.88 -6.01
C ASN A 259 -9.21 -11.83 -5.94
N SER A 260 -9.88 -12.70 -6.72
CA SER A 260 -11.35 -12.80 -6.77
C SER A 260 -12.03 -13.07 -5.43
N ASN A 261 -11.28 -13.61 -4.45
CA ASN A 261 -11.76 -13.91 -3.10
C ASN A 261 -11.41 -12.79 -2.10
N CYS A 262 -11.08 -11.59 -2.61
CA CYS A 262 -10.61 -10.42 -1.86
C CYS A 262 -9.39 -10.66 -0.95
N VAL A 263 -8.62 -11.73 -1.18
CA VAL A 263 -7.32 -11.91 -0.51
C VAL A 263 -6.34 -10.91 -1.11
N LEU A 264 -5.66 -10.17 -0.24
CA LEU A 264 -4.72 -9.12 -0.59
C LEU A 264 -3.29 -9.54 -0.24
N LYS A 265 -2.33 -9.28 -1.13
CA LYS A 265 -0.90 -9.53 -0.92
C LYS A 265 -0.04 -8.33 -1.31
N ILE A 266 0.82 -7.92 -0.39
CA ILE A 266 1.87 -6.93 -0.62
C ILE A 266 2.93 -7.53 -1.55
N CYS A 267 3.33 -6.81 -2.60
CA CYS A 267 4.36 -7.22 -3.55
C CYS A 267 5.33 -6.08 -3.89
N ASP A 268 6.33 -6.38 -4.73
CA ASP A 268 7.33 -5.44 -5.23
C ASP A 268 8.34 -4.96 -4.18
N PHE A 269 9.22 -5.88 -3.78
CA PHE A 269 10.30 -5.62 -2.83
C PHE A 269 11.56 -5.00 -3.49
N GLY A 270 11.48 -4.54 -4.75
CA GLY A 270 12.62 -3.93 -5.42
C GLY A 270 13.15 -2.69 -4.69
N LEU A 271 12.26 -1.95 -4.02
CA LEU A 271 12.61 -0.85 -3.11
C LEU A 271 12.74 -1.24 -1.64
N ALA A 272 12.41 -2.47 -1.23
CA ALA A 272 12.49 -2.84 0.18
C ALA A 272 13.95 -2.85 0.69
N ARG A 273 14.16 -2.58 1.98
CA ARG A 273 15.46 -2.60 2.66
C ARG A 273 15.33 -3.17 4.08
N VAL A 274 16.42 -3.69 4.62
CA VAL A 274 16.54 -3.88 6.07
C VAL A 274 16.56 -2.51 6.76
N GLU A 275 15.88 -2.42 7.89
CA GLU A 275 15.88 -1.27 8.79
C GLU A 275 17.29 -1.07 9.36
N GLU A 276 17.83 0.13 9.19
CA GLU A 276 19.14 0.49 9.71
C GLU A 276 18.98 0.90 11.20
N PRO A 277 19.59 0.19 12.17
CA PRO A 277 19.45 0.54 13.58
C PRO A 277 20.34 1.71 14.02
N ASP A 278 21.33 2.09 13.20
CA ASP A 278 22.25 3.19 13.48
C ASP A 278 21.72 4.49 12.85
N GLU A 279 21.16 5.39 13.68
CA GLU A 279 20.64 6.69 13.26
C GLU A 279 21.69 7.59 12.58
N SER A 280 22.98 7.35 12.79
CA SER A 280 24.06 8.11 12.12
C SER A 280 24.24 7.72 10.64
N ARG A 281 23.75 6.54 10.24
CA ARG A 281 23.90 6.03 8.87
C ARG A 281 22.75 6.50 8.00
N HIS A 282 23.11 7.20 6.92
CA HIS A 282 22.15 7.73 5.95
C HIS A 282 21.48 6.60 5.15
N MET A 283 20.16 6.63 5.05
CA MET A 283 19.38 5.75 4.18
C MET A 283 19.16 6.36 2.79
N THR A 284 19.11 5.53 1.75
CA THR A 284 18.92 6.01 0.38
C THR A 284 17.51 6.58 0.16
N GLN A 285 17.42 7.78 -0.42
CA GLN A 285 16.17 8.34 -0.91
C GLN A 285 15.94 7.83 -2.34
N GLU A 286 15.48 6.58 -2.47
CA GLU A 286 15.12 5.99 -3.76
C GLU A 286 13.69 6.44 -4.15
N VAL A 287 13.56 7.12 -5.29
CA VAL A 287 12.44 8.02 -5.63
C VAL A 287 11.44 7.32 -6.56
N VAL A 288 10.23 6.97 -6.07
CA VAL A 288 9.13 6.43 -6.92
C VAL A 288 7.81 7.20 -6.68
N THR A 289 6.66 6.59 -6.39
CA THR A 289 5.36 7.27 -6.50
C THR A 289 5.17 8.29 -5.38
N GLN A 290 4.87 9.55 -5.72
CA GLN A 290 4.90 10.67 -4.77
C GLN A 290 3.74 10.68 -3.77
N TYR A 291 2.53 10.33 -4.21
CA TYR A 291 1.28 10.55 -3.47
C TYR A 291 1.21 9.85 -2.09
N TYR A 292 2.01 8.81 -1.89
CA TYR A 292 2.04 7.97 -0.68
C TYR A 292 3.30 8.19 0.18
N ARG A 293 4.18 9.14 -0.18
CA ARG A 293 5.40 9.42 0.58
C ARG A 293 5.10 10.12 1.90
N ALA A 294 5.80 9.70 2.94
CA ALA A 294 5.72 10.29 4.27
C ALA A 294 6.38 11.67 4.36
N PRO A 295 5.94 12.55 5.28
CA PRO A 295 6.48 13.90 5.44
C PRO A 295 7.99 13.92 5.63
N GLU A 296 8.53 13.01 6.46
CA GLU A 296 9.97 12.90 6.72
C GLU A 296 10.79 12.57 5.45
N ILE A 297 10.23 11.86 4.48
CA ILE A 297 10.88 11.59 3.18
C ILE A 297 10.85 12.85 2.29
N LEU A 298 9.73 13.58 2.28
CA LEU A 298 9.57 14.82 1.50
C LEU A 298 10.43 15.97 2.07
N MET A 299 10.58 16.01 3.39
CA MET A 299 11.42 16.96 4.13
C MET A 299 12.91 16.58 4.12
N GLY A 300 13.32 15.54 3.37
CA GLY A 300 14.72 15.20 3.18
C GLY A 300 15.42 14.56 4.39
N SER A 301 14.67 13.92 5.30
CA SER A 301 15.26 13.20 6.44
C SER A 301 16.26 12.15 5.95
N ARG A 302 17.43 12.11 6.59
CA ARG A 302 18.51 11.18 6.24
C ARG A 302 18.34 9.79 6.83
N HIS A 303 17.50 9.68 7.86
CA HIS A 303 17.16 8.44 8.54
C HIS A 303 15.64 8.36 8.71
N TYR A 304 15.07 7.17 8.62
CA TYR A 304 13.63 6.93 8.68
C TYR A 304 13.33 5.47 9.05
N SER A 305 12.20 5.24 9.72
CA SER A 305 11.80 3.91 10.22
C SER A 305 10.60 3.34 9.47
N ASN A 306 10.10 2.18 9.92
CA ASN A 306 8.86 1.56 9.46
C ASN A 306 7.60 2.45 9.50
N ALA A 307 7.64 3.59 10.21
CA ALA A 307 6.57 4.57 10.24
C ALA A 307 6.21 5.12 8.83
N ILE A 308 7.16 5.12 7.88
CA ILE A 308 6.89 5.59 6.50
C ILE A 308 5.83 4.71 5.80
N ASP A 309 5.86 3.40 6.02
CA ASP A 309 4.91 2.48 5.41
C ASP A 309 3.50 2.69 6.00
N ILE A 310 3.40 3.03 7.30
CA ILE A 310 2.12 3.34 7.96
C ILE A 310 1.51 4.63 7.41
N TRP A 311 2.33 5.65 7.14
CA TRP A 311 1.85 6.86 6.47
C TRP A 311 1.24 6.52 5.11
N SER A 312 1.95 5.72 4.31
CA SER A 312 1.44 5.28 3.01
C SER A 312 0.11 4.51 3.13
N VAL A 313 -0.05 3.67 4.16
CA VAL A 313 -1.34 3.02 4.48
C VAL A 313 -2.41 4.03 4.86
N GLY A 314 -2.08 5.11 5.59
CA GLY A 314 -3.01 6.21 5.87
C GLY A 314 -3.55 6.84 4.58
N CYS A 315 -2.68 7.18 3.63
CA CYS A 315 -3.10 7.66 2.30
C CYS A 315 -4.03 6.67 1.58
N ILE A 316 -3.66 5.38 1.56
CA ILE A 316 -4.45 4.32 0.92
C ILE A 316 -5.80 4.12 1.61
N PHE A 317 -5.88 4.25 2.94
CA PHE A 317 -7.12 4.11 3.68
C PHE A 317 -8.09 5.26 3.37
N ALA A 318 -7.59 6.50 3.31
CA ALA A 318 -8.39 7.63 2.84
C ALA A 318 -8.86 7.45 1.39
N GLU A 319 -8.02 6.90 0.52
CA GLU A 319 -8.36 6.60 -0.88
C GLU A 319 -9.39 5.46 -1.01
N LEU A 320 -9.33 4.42 -0.16
CA LEU A 320 -10.36 3.39 -0.08
C LEU A 320 -11.72 3.97 0.37
N LEU A 321 -11.71 4.90 1.33
CA LEU A 321 -12.92 5.58 1.80
C LEU A 321 -13.51 6.54 0.76
N GLY A 322 -12.66 7.32 0.07
CA GLY A 322 -13.08 8.42 -0.81
C GLY A 322 -12.99 8.15 -2.32
N ARG A 323 -12.50 6.98 -2.75
CA ARG A 323 -12.24 6.59 -4.16
C ARG A 323 -11.36 7.54 -4.96
N ARG A 324 -10.55 8.35 -4.28
CA ARG A 324 -9.65 9.35 -4.88
C ARG A 324 -8.38 9.47 -4.05
N ILE A 325 -7.26 9.72 -4.73
CA ILE A 325 -5.95 9.96 -4.10
C ILE A 325 -6.09 11.13 -3.11
N LEU A 326 -5.67 10.93 -1.85
CA LEU A 326 -5.81 11.93 -0.79
C LEU A 326 -5.02 13.21 -1.08
N PHE A 327 -3.78 13.06 -1.54
CA PHE A 327 -2.85 14.16 -1.83
C PHE A 327 -2.43 14.11 -3.30
N GLN A 328 -3.19 14.75 -4.19
CA GLN A 328 -2.96 14.72 -5.63
C GLN A 328 -1.99 15.84 -6.08
N ALA A 329 -0.72 15.75 -5.66
CA ALA A 329 0.28 16.78 -5.92
C ALA A 329 1.17 16.51 -7.16
N GLN A 330 1.53 17.57 -7.89
CA GLN A 330 2.40 17.52 -9.07
C GLN A 330 3.90 17.59 -8.73
N SER A 331 4.27 17.97 -7.51
CA SER A 331 5.68 18.06 -7.07
C SER A 331 5.86 17.71 -5.58
N PRO A 332 7.08 17.35 -5.13
CA PRO A 332 7.31 16.99 -3.72
C PRO A 332 7.01 18.15 -2.75
N ILE A 333 7.21 19.39 -3.22
CA ILE A 333 6.89 20.61 -2.49
C ILE A 333 5.37 20.74 -2.33
N GLN A 334 4.61 20.62 -3.43
CA GLN A 334 3.15 20.68 -3.37
C GLN A 334 2.56 19.52 -2.53
N GLN A 335 3.20 18.34 -2.54
CA GLN A 335 2.80 17.22 -1.68
C GLN A 335 2.92 17.61 -0.20
N LEU A 336 4.02 18.26 0.19
CA LEU A 336 4.24 18.76 1.54
C LEU A 336 3.27 19.90 1.91
N ASP A 337 2.93 20.77 0.95
CA ASP A 337 1.93 21.83 1.14
C ASP A 337 0.53 21.24 1.45
N LEU A 338 0.05 20.29 0.63
CA LEU A 338 -1.25 19.62 0.83
C LEU A 338 -1.31 18.85 2.17
N ILE A 339 -0.19 18.26 2.59
CA ILE A 339 -0.07 17.61 3.90
C ILE A 339 -0.21 18.65 5.02
N THR A 340 0.44 19.81 4.88
CA THR A 340 0.39 20.92 5.85
C THR A 340 -0.99 21.58 5.88
N ASP A 341 -1.73 21.61 4.77
CA ASP A 341 -3.12 22.08 4.71
C ASP A 341 -4.08 21.15 5.48
N LEU A 342 -3.86 19.83 5.44
CA LEU A 342 -4.67 18.86 6.17
C LEU A 342 -4.31 18.81 7.67
N LEU A 343 -3.02 18.71 7.98
CA LEU A 343 -2.54 18.44 9.35
C LEU A 343 -2.17 19.69 10.15
N GLY A 344 -2.19 20.87 9.53
CA GLY A 344 -1.71 22.13 10.12
C GLY A 344 -0.19 22.26 10.04
N THR A 345 0.33 23.40 10.50
CA THR A 345 1.77 23.64 10.56
C THR A 345 2.40 22.75 11.65
N PRO A 346 3.37 21.87 11.32
CA PRO A 346 4.02 21.01 12.31
C PRO A 346 4.88 21.83 13.29
N SER A 347 5.02 21.32 14.52
CA SER A 347 5.95 21.87 15.50
C SER A 347 7.41 21.62 15.10
N LEU A 348 8.34 22.42 15.63
CA LEU A 348 9.77 22.23 15.39
C LEU A 348 10.26 20.83 15.76
N GLU A 349 9.74 20.24 16.84
CA GLU A 349 10.05 18.85 17.25
C GLU A 349 9.60 17.85 16.19
N ALA A 350 8.41 18.03 15.61
CA ALA A 350 7.93 17.16 14.53
C ALA A 350 8.73 17.31 13.22
N MET A 351 9.51 18.38 13.07
CA MET A 351 10.43 18.64 11.96
C MET A 351 11.91 18.45 12.33
N ARG A 352 12.24 17.84 13.48
CA ARG A 352 13.61 17.79 14.00
C ARG A 352 14.65 17.20 13.02
N THR A 353 14.25 16.20 12.22
CA THR A 353 15.11 15.53 11.22
C THR A 353 14.99 16.09 9.80
N ALA A 354 14.14 17.10 9.57
CA ALA A 354 13.98 17.75 8.28
C ALA A 354 15.25 18.52 7.87
N CYS A 355 15.49 18.65 6.57
CA CYS A 355 16.52 19.55 6.05
C CYS A 355 16.11 21.02 6.23
N GLU A 356 17.09 21.93 6.27
CA GLU A 356 16.83 23.36 6.49
C GLU A 356 15.96 23.99 5.40
N GLY A 357 16.11 23.56 4.14
CA GLY A 357 15.26 24.01 3.03
C GLY A 357 13.77 23.68 3.25
N ALA A 358 13.48 22.45 3.70
CA ALA A 358 12.11 22.02 3.98
C ALA A 358 11.51 22.72 5.22
N LYS A 359 12.31 22.90 6.29
CA LYS A 359 11.90 23.70 7.47
C LYS A 359 11.57 25.14 7.07
N ALA A 360 12.47 25.77 6.32
CA ALA A 360 12.31 27.15 5.85
C ALA A 360 11.10 27.31 4.92
N HIS A 361 10.80 26.31 4.07
CA HIS A 361 9.60 26.30 3.24
C HIS A 361 8.31 26.26 4.07
N ILE A 362 8.19 25.31 5.00
CA ILE A 362 7.01 25.16 5.87
C ILE A 362 6.78 26.41 6.73
N LEU A 363 7.85 26.96 7.32
CA LEU A 363 7.79 28.09 8.25
C LEU A 363 7.66 29.47 7.56
N ARG A 364 7.80 29.55 6.24
CA ARG A 364 7.58 30.79 5.46
C ARG A 364 6.11 31.19 5.39
N GLY A 365 5.20 30.21 5.43
CA GLY A 365 3.76 30.44 5.38
C GLY A 365 3.16 30.88 6.72
N PRO A 366 1.92 31.41 6.72
CA PRO A 366 1.18 31.63 7.95
C PRO A 366 0.91 30.30 8.66
N HIS A 367 0.88 30.32 10.00
CA HIS A 367 0.60 29.12 10.81
C HIS A 367 -0.81 28.57 10.51
N LYS A 368 -0.90 27.36 9.98
CA LYS A 368 -2.15 26.66 9.63
C LYS A 368 -2.64 25.81 10.81
N GLN A 369 -3.95 25.82 11.07
CA GLN A 369 -4.57 24.89 12.01
C GLN A 369 -4.94 23.57 11.30
N PRO A 370 -5.00 22.42 12.00
CA PRO A 370 -5.37 21.14 11.39
C PRO A 370 -6.81 21.15 10.84
N SER A 371 -7.00 20.73 9.60
CA SER A 371 -8.29 20.67 8.90
C SER A 371 -8.90 19.25 8.91
N LEU A 372 -8.66 18.49 9.98
CA LEU A 372 -9.09 17.09 10.13
C LEU A 372 -10.59 16.82 9.89
N PRO A 373 -11.55 17.74 10.17
CA PRO A 373 -12.96 17.52 9.86
C PRO A 373 -13.25 17.20 8.38
N VAL A 374 -12.39 17.59 7.44
CA VAL A 374 -12.54 17.25 6.01
C VAL A 374 -12.51 15.74 5.75
N LEU A 375 -11.91 14.95 6.65
CA LEU A 375 -11.84 13.49 6.50
C LEU A 375 -13.22 12.80 6.63
N TYR A 376 -14.16 13.42 7.37
CA TYR A 376 -15.55 12.94 7.43
C TYR A 376 -16.30 13.15 6.11
N THR A 377 -15.81 14.02 5.21
CA THR A 377 -16.43 14.27 3.90
C THR A 377 -15.91 13.35 2.80
N LEU A 378 -15.05 12.36 3.13
CA LEU A 378 -14.54 11.40 2.15
C LEU A 378 -15.65 10.52 1.58
N SER A 379 -16.51 9.97 2.44
CA SER A 379 -17.75 9.28 2.09
C SER A 379 -18.60 9.01 3.33
N SER A 380 -19.82 8.49 3.16
CA SER A 380 -20.65 7.99 4.27
C SER A 380 -20.03 6.82 5.05
N GLN A 381 -18.92 6.24 4.57
CA GLN A 381 -18.18 5.18 5.27
C GLN A 381 -17.10 5.72 6.20
N ALA A 382 -16.83 7.03 6.18
CA ALA A 382 -15.89 7.70 7.07
C ALA A 382 -16.49 7.88 8.49
N THR A 383 -16.73 6.76 9.17
CA THR A 383 -17.22 6.74 10.57
C THR A 383 -16.20 7.36 11.52
N HIS A 384 -16.62 7.64 12.76
CA HIS A 384 -15.72 8.22 13.77
C HIS A 384 -14.50 7.34 14.03
N GLU A 385 -14.67 6.02 14.10
CA GLU A 385 -13.60 5.04 14.27
C GLU A 385 -12.68 4.98 13.04
N ALA A 386 -13.24 5.14 11.83
CA ALA A 386 -12.46 5.20 10.60
C ALA A 386 -11.55 6.44 10.58
N VAL A 387 -12.13 7.62 10.82
CA VAL A 387 -11.40 8.89 10.84
C VAL A 387 -10.41 8.94 12.01
N HIS A 388 -10.76 8.41 13.18
CA HIS A 388 -9.83 8.31 14.31
C HIS A 388 -8.60 7.47 13.97
N LEU A 389 -8.78 6.27 13.40
CA LEU A 389 -7.65 5.44 12.95
C LEU A 389 -6.82 6.14 11.86
N LEU A 390 -7.48 6.81 10.92
CA LEU A 390 -6.82 7.56 9.85
C LEU A 390 -5.96 8.70 10.40
N CYS A 391 -6.47 9.49 11.35
CA CYS A 391 -5.71 10.53 12.05
C CYS A 391 -4.53 9.98 12.87
N ARG A 392 -4.61 8.72 13.35
CA ARG A 392 -3.50 8.04 14.04
C ARG A 392 -2.39 7.57 13.08
N MET A 393 -2.71 7.38 11.78
CA MET A 393 -1.76 7.07 10.71
C MET A 393 -1.16 8.34 10.07
N LEU A 394 -1.98 9.36 9.84
CA LEU A 394 -1.58 10.63 9.23
C LEU A 394 -1.04 11.60 10.28
N VAL A 395 0.14 11.28 10.82
CA VAL A 395 0.85 12.09 11.82
C VAL A 395 2.19 12.56 11.24
N PHE A 396 2.46 13.86 11.35
CA PHE A 396 3.72 14.49 10.89
C PHE A 396 4.95 13.86 11.56
N ASP A 397 4.95 13.79 12.89
CA ASP A 397 6.02 13.19 13.67
C ASP A 397 5.97 11.65 13.55
N PRO A 398 6.99 11.00 12.97
CA PRO A 398 7.00 9.55 12.78
C PRO A 398 7.03 8.76 14.09
N LEU A 399 7.54 9.33 15.20
CA LEU A 399 7.54 8.67 16.50
C LEU A 399 6.17 8.66 17.20
N LYS A 400 5.28 9.59 16.80
CA LYS A 400 3.89 9.66 17.30
C LYS A 400 2.90 8.92 16.42
N ARG A 401 3.35 8.42 15.25
CA ARG A 401 2.54 7.66 14.30
C ARG A 401 2.25 6.27 14.87
N ILE A 402 1.02 5.78 14.68
CA ILE A 402 0.62 4.46 15.17
C ILE A 402 1.45 3.34 14.53
N THR A 403 1.78 2.28 15.28
CA THR A 403 2.48 1.12 14.69
C THR A 403 1.49 0.20 13.94
N ALA A 404 1.96 -0.67 13.06
CA ALA A 404 1.11 -1.69 12.44
C ALA A 404 0.39 -2.57 13.49
N LYS A 405 1.09 -2.92 14.58
CA LYS A 405 0.56 -3.71 15.70
C LYS A 405 -0.58 -2.98 16.42
N ASP A 406 -0.39 -1.70 16.74
CA ASP A 406 -1.40 -0.94 17.50
C ASP A 406 -2.58 -0.53 16.59
N ALA A 407 -2.33 -0.31 15.30
CA ALA A 407 -3.37 -0.12 14.31
C ALA A 407 -4.25 -1.38 14.15
N LEU A 408 -3.65 -2.57 14.13
CA LEU A 408 -4.37 -3.85 14.12
C LEU A 408 -5.21 -4.07 15.38
N ALA A 409 -4.81 -3.52 16.53
CA ALA A 409 -5.59 -3.54 17.77
C ALA A 409 -6.71 -2.47 17.84
N HIS A 410 -6.87 -1.64 16.80
CA HIS A 410 -7.87 -0.57 16.80
C HIS A 410 -9.30 -1.11 16.52
N PRO A 411 -10.35 -0.68 17.26
CA PRO A 411 -11.71 -1.24 17.14
C PRO A 411 -12.30 -1.24 15.73
N TYR A 412 -11.96 -0.25 14.89
CA TYR A 412 -12.37 -0.19 13.48
C TYR A 412 -12.07 -1.47 12.68
N LEU A 413 -11.03 -2.22 13.06
CA LEU A 413 -10.60 -3.43 12.36
C LEU A 413 -11.17 -4.72 12.94
N ASP A 414 -11.95 -4.69 14.02
CA ASP A 414 -12.45 -5.92 14.67
C ASP A 414 -13.34 -6.76 13.74
N GLU A 415 -14.26 -6.12 13.03
CA GLU A 415 -15.09 -6.78 12.01
C GLU A 415 -14.26 -7.26 10.81
N GLY A 416 -13.23 -6.50 10.40
CA GLY A 416 -12.32 -6.87 9.31
C GLY A 416 -11.50 -8.12 9.65
N ARG A 417 -10.95 -8.16 10.87
CA ARG A 417 -10.22 -9.30 11.44
C ARG A 417 -11.12 -10.52 11.54
N LEU A 418 -12.32 -10.36 12.10
CA LEU A 418 -13.29 -11.46 12.24
C LEU A 418 -13.70 -12.01 10.88
N ARG A 419 -14.09 -11.15 9.92
CA ARG A 419 -14.51 -11.55 8.57
C ARG A 419 -13.40 -12.29 7.83
N TYR A 420 -12.17 -11.77 7.85
CA TYR A 420 -11.02 -12.43 7.23
C TYR A 420 -10.79 -13.84 7.80
N HIS A 421 -10.80 -13.98 9.13
CA HIS A 421 -10.62 -15.29 9.79
C HIS A 421 -11.87 -16.18 9.74
N THR A 422 -13.03 -15.67 9.33
CA THR A 422 -14.29 -16.42 9.20
C THR A 422 -14.56 -16.96 7.79
N CYS A 423 -13.96 -16.41 6.73
CA CYS A 423 -14.16 -16.95 5.37
C CYS A 423 -12.99 -16.84 4.37
N MET A 424 -11.87 -16.20 4.71
CA MET A 424 -10.84 -15.85 3.70
C MET A 424 -9.45 -16.43 3.97
N CYS A 425 -9.05 -16.55 5.24
CA CYS A 425 -7.72 -17.02 5.62
C CYS A 425 -7.54 -18.53 5.38
N LYS A 426 -6.29 -18.98 5.23
CA LYS A 426 -5.96 -20.42 5.15
C LYS A 426 -5.66 -21.04 6.52
N CYS A 427 -5.50 -20.21 7.56
CA CYS A 427 -5.11 -20.64 8.91
C CYS A 427 -6.28 -21.00 9.84
N CYS A 428 -7.52 -20.70 9.46
CA CYS A 428 -8.73 -21.13 10.18
C CYS A 428 -9.57 -22.03 9.27
N PHE A 429 -10.14 -23.11 9.82
CA PHE A 429 -10.85 -24.13 9.04
C PHE A 429 -12.11 -24.61 9.77
N SER A 430 -13.06 -25.15 9.03
CA SER A 430 -14.28 -25.75 9.60
C SER A 430 -14.10 -27.24 9.80
N THR A 431 -14.55 -27.75 10.96
CA THR A 431 -14.69 -29.17 11.28
C THR A 431 -16.17 -29.51 11.46
N SER A 432 -16.50 -30.79 11.65
CA SER A 432 -17.86 -31.24 11.97
C SER A 432 -18.42 -30.67 13.28
N THR A 433 -17.55 -30.20 14.19
CA THR A 433 -17.91 -29.64 15.50
C THR A 433 -17.90 -28.11 15.56
N GLY A 434 -17.54 -27.42 14.47
CA GLY A 434 -17.53 -25.95 14.40
C GLY A 434 -16.30 -25.40 13.66
N ARG A 435 -16.06 -24.09 13.80
CA ARG A 435 -14.88 -23.45 13.20
C ARG A 435 -13.72 -23.43 14.17
N VAL A 436 -12.57 -23.95 13.73
CA VAL A 436 -11.28 -23.86 14.43
C VAL A 436 -10.56 -22.60 13.93
N TYR A 437 -10.26 -21.71 14.88
CA TYR A 437 -9.49 -20.49 14.63
C TYR A 437 -8.01 -20.71 14.98
N THR A 438 -7.11 -20.04 14.26
CA THR A 438 -5.68 -19.98 14.62
C THR A 438 -5.49 -19.33 16.00
N SER A 439 -4.48 -19.75 16.74
CA SER A 439 -4.09 -19.14 18.02
C SER A 439 -3.42 -17.77 17.85
N ASP A 440 -2.79 -17.53 16.70
CA ASP A 440 -2.26 -16.23 16.31
C ASP A 440 -2.89 -15.77 14.99
N PHE A 441 -3.71 -14.73 15.08
CA PHE A 441 -4.37 -14.11 13.93
C PHE A 441 -3.41 -13.29 13.06
N GLU A 442 -2.27 -12.84 13.59
CA GLU A 442 -1.44 -11.79 13.01
C GLU A 442 0.06 -12.07 13.26
N PRO A 443 0.58 -13.16 12.67
CA PRO A 443 1.89 -13.69 13.01
C PRO A 443 3.05 -12.79 12.58
N ILE A 444 4.14 -12.91 13.33
CA ILE A 444 5.44 -12.31 13.03
C ILE A 444 6.38 -13.35 12.40
N THR A 445 7.54 -12.92 11.90
CA THR A 445 8.64 -13.83 11.52
C THR A 445 9.81 -13.74 12.50
N ASN A 446 10.46 -14.88 12.71
CA ASN A 446 11.71 -15.01 13.42
C ASN A 446 12.46 -16.21 12.78
N PRO A 447 13.69 -16.06 12.25
CA PRO A 447 14.58 -14.89 12.30
C PRO A 447 14.09 -13.66 11.51
N LYS A 448 14.78 -12.54 11.71
CA LYS A 448 14.75 -11.37 10.81
C LYS A 448 15.37 -11.73 9.45
N PHE A 449 15.14 -10.90 8.44
CA PHE A 449 15.83 -11.04 7.15
C PHE A 449 17.29 -10.62 7.29
N ASP A 450 18.20 -11.47 6.82
CA ASP A 450 19.65 -11.20 6.80
C ASP A 450 20.05 -10.54 5.47
N ASP A 451 20.64 -9.34 5.54
CA ASP A 451 21.19 -8.61 4.39
C ASP A 451 22.72 -8.67 4.30
N THR A 452 23.40 -9.35 5.23
CA THR A 452 24.87 -9.38 5.27
C THR A 452 25.48 -9.95 3.98
N PHE A 453 24.75 -10.79 3.26
CA PHE A 453 25.14 -11.28 1.94
C PHE A 453 25.42 -10.16 0.93
N GLU A 454 24.77 -8.99 1.00
CA GLU A 454 25.00 -7.87 0.06
C GLU A 454 26.41 -7.28 0.16
N LYS A 455 27.06 -7.42 1.33
CA LYS A 455 28.42 -6.89 1.59
C LYS A 455 29.48 -7.60 0.76
N ASN A 456 29.27 -8.90 0.50
CA ASN A 456 30.23 -9.76 -0.19
C ASN A 456 30.12 -9.71 -1.73
N LEU A 457 29.17 -8.94 -2.26
CA LEU A 457 28.91 -8.82 -3.70
C LEU A 457 29.74 -7.67 -4.30
N SER A 458 30.83 -8.01 -4.98
CA SER A 458 31.82 -7.05 -5.50
C SER A 458 31.80 -6.88 -7.03
N SER A 459 31.28 -7.86 -7.78
CA SER A 459 31.23 -7.79 -9.25
C SER A 459 29.97 -8.44 -9.84
N VAL A 460 29.55 -7.99 -11.02
CA VAL A 460 28.40 -8.55 -11.76
C VAL A 460 28.55 -10.06 -11.99
N ARG A 461 29.74 -10.50 -12.41
CA ARG A 461 30.05 -11.92 -12.65
C ARG A 461 29.82 -12.78 -11.40
N GLN A 462 30.39 -12.35 -10.28
CA GLN A 462 30.23 -13.02 -8.99
C GLN A 462 28.76 -13.10 -8.57
N VAL A 463 27.98 -12.01 -8.76
CA VAL A 463 26.54 -12.04 -8.48
C VAL A 463 25.80 -13.00 -9.41
N LYS A 464 26.12 -13.03 -10.71
CA LYS A 464 25.54 -13.98 -11.69
C LYS A 464 25.78 -15.44 -11.29
N GLU A 465 27.00 -15.77 -10.88
CA GLU A 465 27.38 -17.09 -10.34
C GLU A 465 26.62 -17.43 -9.05
N ILE A 466 26.50 -16.49 -8.09
CA ILE A 466 25.78 -16.68 -6.82
C ILE A 466 24.27 -16.86 -7.04
N ILE A 467 23.63 -16.03 -7.89
CA ILE A 467 22.20 -16.17 -8.19
C ILE A 467 21.94 -17.51 -8.88
N HIS A 468 22.79 -17.90 -9.83
CA HIS A 468 22.66 -19.18 -10.53
C HIS A 468 22.69 -20.37 -9.56
N GLN A 469 23.66 -20.40 -8.64
CA GLN A 469 23.73 -21.43 -7.60
C GLN A 469 22.51 -21.38 -6.65
N PHE A 470 22.07 -20.18 -6.24
CA PHE A 470 20.89 -20.03 -5.40
C PHE A 470 19.62 -20.61 -6.05
N ILE A 471 19.41 -20.39 -7.35
CA ILE A 471 18.27 -20.97 -8.10
C ILE A 471 18.37 -22.51 -8.13
N LEU A 472 19.55 -23.06 -8.43
CA LEU A 472 19.78 -24.51 -8.41
C LEU A 472 19.53 -25.11 -7.03
N GLU A 473 19.87 -24.41 -5.95
CA GLU A 473 19.61 -24.84 -4.57
C GLU A 473 18.12 -24.86 -4.22
N GLN A 474 17.34 -23.85 -4.64
CA GLN A 474 15.88 -23.86 -4.44
C GLN A 474 15.19 -25.05 -5.14
N GLN A 475 15.80 -25.59 -6.20
CA GLN A 475 15.25 -26.67 -7.01
C GLN A 475 15.62 -28.08 -6.53
N LYS A 476 16.45 -28.25 -5.48
CA LYS A 476 16.83 -29.57 -4.92
C LYS A 476 15.70 -30.30 -4.16
N GLY A 477 14.45 -29.90 -4.34
CA GLY A 477 13.26 -30.51 -3.74
C GLY A 477 12.52 -31.48 -4.68
N ASN A 478 11.35 -31.96 -4.24
CA ASN A 478 10.56 -32.96 -4.96
C ASN A 478 9.78 -32.44 -6.20
N ARG A 479 10.02 -31.20 -6.65
CA ARG A 479 9.36 -30.61 -7.83
C ARG A 479 10.29 -30.65 -9.03
N VAL A 480 9.77 -31.10 -10.18
CA VAL A 480 10.50 -31.08 -11.46
C VAL A 480 10.91 -29.63 -11.78
N PRO A 481 12.21 -29.35 -12.00
CA PRO A 481 12.66 -28.03 -12.42
C PRO A 481 12.00 -27.60 -13.73
N LEU A 482 11.63 -26.32 -13.82
CA LEU A 482 11.03 -25.75 -15.02
C LEU A 482 12.03 -24.84 -15.72
N CYS A 483 12.19 -25.00 -17.03
CA CYS A 483 12.91 -24.07 -17.90
C CYS A 483 11.91 -23.33 -18.79
N ILE A 484 12.28 -22.14 -19.25
CA ILE A 484 11.53 -21.47 -20.33
C ILE A 484 11.75 -22.23 -21.64
N ASN A 485 10.68 -22.42 -22.42
CA ASN A 485 10.76 -23.00 -23.76
C ASN A 485 10.85 -21.89 -24.83
N PRO A 486 12.05 -21.60 -25.38
CA PRO A 486 12.22 -20.52 -26.35
C PRO A 486 11.57 -20.81 -27.72
N GLN A 487 11.15 -22.05 -27.97
CA GLN A 487 10.48 -22.46 -29.21
C GLN A 487 8.95 -22.35 -29.12
N SER A 488 8.38 -22.06 -27.94
CA SER A 488 6.92 -21.95 -27.79
C SER A 488 6.37 -20.72 -28.52
N ALA A 489 5.14 -20.81 -29.05
CA ALA A 489 4.50 -19.71 -29.76
C ALA A 489 4.31 -18.46 -28.85
N ALA A 490 3.97 -18.69 -27.58
CA ALA A 490 3.83 -17.64 -26.58
C ALA A 490 5.16 -16.92 -26.25
N PHE A 491 6.30 -17.63 -26.31
CA PHE A 491 7.61 -17.07 -25.94
C PHE A 491 7.96 -15.79 -26.71
N LYS A 492 7.66 -15.74 -28.01
CA LYS A 492 7.94 -14.55 -28.85
C LYS A 492 7.23 -13.29 -28.35
N SER A 493 5.96 -13.42 -27.91
CA SER A 493 5.19 -12.32 -27.34
C SER A 493 5.62 -12.02 -25.90
N PHE A 494 5.98 -13.04 -25.14
CA PHE A 494 6.49 -12.92 -23.78
C PHE A 494 7.82 -12.15 -23.70
N ILE A 495 8.79 -12.44 -24.57
CA ILE A 495 10.09 -11.73 -24.58
C ILE A 495 9.99 -10.32 -25.16
N SER A 496 9.11 -10.08 -26.13
CA SER A 496 8.93 -8.76 -26.76
C SER A 496 8.06 -7.82 -25.91
N SER A 497 7.37 -8.35 -24.89
CA SER A 497 6.68 -7.55 -23.88
C SER A 497 7.71 -6.83 -23.01
N THR A 498 8.10 -5.63 -23.44
CA THR A 498 9.01 -4.74 -22.72
C THR A 498 8.27 -3.86 -21.72
N VAL A 499 9.04 -3.32 -20.76
CA VAL A 499 8.56 -2.30 -19.82
C VAL A 499 8.59 -0.92 -20.50
N ALA A 500 7.72 -0.01 -20.09
CA ALA A 500 7.87 1.41 -20.41
C ALA A 500 9.26 1.91 -19.95
N GLN A 501 9.90 2.78 -20.74
CA GLN A 501 11.25 3.26 -20.43
C GLN A 501 11.28 4.00 -19.07
N PRO A 502 12.36 3.87 -18.26
CA PRO A 502 12.49 4.60 -16.98
C PRO A 502 12.56 6.14 -17.09
N SER A 503 12.38 6.71 -18.27
CA SER A 503 12.48 8.14 -18.57
C SER A 503 11.31 8.99 -18.07
N GLU A 504 10.31 8.40 -17.43
CA GLU A 504 9.18 9.10 -16.79
C GLU A 504 9.37 9.34 -15.28
N MET A 505 10.62 9.37 -14.79
CA MET A 505 10.88 9.79 -13.41
C MET A 505 10.71 11.31 -13.26
N PRO A 506 9.80 11.79 -12.38
CA PRO A 506 9.75 13.21 -12.04
C PRO A 506 11.04 13.66 -11.33
N PRO A 507 11.38 14.96 -11.35
CA PRO A 507 12.65 15.47 -10.84
C PRO A 507 12.90 15.08 -9.37
N SER A 508 14.18 14.87 -9.07
CA SER A 508 14.70 14.50 -7.75
C SER A 508 14.25 15.49 -6.65
N PRO A 509 14.04 15.07 -5.39
CA PRO A 509 13.86 15.98 -4.26
C PRO A 509 15.09 16.84 -3.95
N LEU A 510 16.20 16.72 -4.70
CA LEU A 510 17.36 17.63 -4.65
C LEU A 510 17.11 19.02 -5.26
N VAL A 511 15.84 19.40 -5.52
CA VAL A 511 15.45 20.76 -5.99
C VAL A 511 15.55 21.83 -4.88
N TRP A 512 16.07 21.48 -3.70
CA TRP A 512 16.32 22.40 -2.58
C TRP A 512 17.72 23.08 -2.62
N GLU A 513 18.25 23.36 -3.82
CA GLU A 513 19.43 24.23 -4.02
C GLU A 513 19.05 25.74 -3.94
#